data_AF-A0AAV6R5P3-F1
#
_entry.id   AF-A0AAV6R5P3-F1
#
_cell.length_a   1.000
_cell.length_b   1.000
_cell.length_c   1.000
_cell.angle_alpha   90.00
_cell.angle_beta   90.00
_cell.angle_gamma   90.00
#
_symmetry.space_group_name_H-M   'P 1'
#
loop_
_entity.id
_entity.type
_entity.pdbx_description
1 polymer ?
#
loop_
_entity_poly.entity_id
_entity_poly.type
_entity_poly.pdbx_seq_one_letter_code
_entity_poly.pdbx_strand_id
1 'polypeptide(L)'
;MFWMLYLKRAEEEILKHHVNMIVQRFSQEVQVPEARSFYSFQILIETVHSEMYSMLINTYIRDLKERDYLFNAIQTMPCVKRKADWALQWINDSKSTFAERIVAFAAVEGIFFSGSFAAIYWLKKRGLMPGLTYSNELISRDEGLHCNFACLLYSYLVKKPSNDRVKDIITKAVSIEQEFLTEAIPVDLIGINNNLMKQYIEFVADRLLADLGLAKVYQVENPFDFMESISLEGKTNFFEKRVAEYQRFGVMSSSMADCEFTLDADF
;
A
#
# COMPACT_ATOMS: atom_id res chain seq x y z
N MET A 1 -16.06 -10.20 -1.78
CA MET A 1 -16.31 -8.75 -1.76
C MET A 1 -16.06 -8.18 -0.37
N PHE A 2 -16.74 -8.69 0.67
CA PHE A 2 -16.57 -8.26 2.07
C PHE A 2 -15.11 -8.37 2.56
N TRP A 3 -14.45 -9.52 2.40
CA TRP A 3 -13.08 -9.83 2.85
C TRP A 3 -11.95 -8.88 2.40
N MET A 4 -12.10 -8.18 1.26
CA MET A 4 -11.06 -7.26 0.76
C MET A 4 -11.04 -5.91 1.49
N LEU A 5 -12.10 -5.60 2.22
CA LEU A 5 -12.17 -4.44 3.10
C LEU A 5 -11.62 -4.76 4.49
N TYR A 6 -11.54 -6.06 4.83
CA TYR A 6 -10.82 -6.58 5.99
C TYR A 6 -9.30 -6.35 5.83
N LEU A 7 -8.76 -6.50 4.61
CA LEU A 7 -7.42 -6.05 4.24
C LEU A 7 -7.26 -4.58 4.54
N LYS A 8 -7.96 -3.77 3.77
CA LYS A 8 -7.72 -2.33 3.72
C LYS A 8 -7.82 -1.63 5.08
N ARG A 9 -8.61 -2.12 6.04
CA ARG A 9 -8.66 -1.52 7.40
C ARG A 9 -7.54 -1.95 8.34
N ALA A 10 -7.16 -3.23 8.33
CA ALA A 10 -5.97 -3.69 9.06
C ALA A 10 -4.74 -2.91 8.60
N GLU A 11 -4.70 -2.61 7.31
CA GLU A 11 -3.67 -1.79 6.65
C GLU A 11 -3.81 -0.32 7.05
N GLU A 12 -5.01 0.26 7.07
CA GLU A 12 -5.24 1.65 7.49
C GLU A 12 -4.79 1.95 8.92
N GLU A 13 -5.02 1.04 9.88
CA GLU A 13 -4.53 1.26 11.25
C GLU A 13 -2.99 1.20 11.33
N ILE A 14 -2.35 0.35 10.51
CA ILE A 14 -0.89 0.36 10.32
C ILE A 14 -0.46 1.68 9.66
N LEU A 15 -1.21 2.19 8.67
CA LEU A 15 -0.96 3.46 7.96
C LEU A 15 -1.06 4.68 8.88
N LYS A 16 -1.97 4.69 9.85
CA LYS A 16 -1.98 5.76 10.88
C LYS A 16 -0.68 5.80 11.67
N HIS A 17 -0.10 4.63 11.94
CA HIS A 17 1.19 4.53 12.60
C HIS A 17 2.35 4.81 11.63
N HIS A 18 2.14 4.57 10.33
CA HIS A 18 3.05 4.89 9.25
C HIS A 18 3.31 6.40 9.15
N VAL A 19 2.25 7.21 9.16
CA VAL A 19 2.36 8.68 9.20
C VAL A 19 3.15 9.12 10.44
N ASN A 20 2.90 8.50 11.61
CA ASN A 20 3.68 8.79 12.81
C ASN A 20 5.15 8.42 12.66
N MET A 21 5.48 7.31 12.01
CA MET A 21 6.87 6.93 11.72
C MET A 21 7.56 7.97 10.84
N ILE A 22 6.90 8.45 9.79
CA ILE A 22 7.45 9.47 8.89
C ILE A 22 7.63 10.80 9.62
N VAL A 23 6.60 11.27 10.33
CA VAL A 23 6.60 12.57 11.02
C VAL A 23 7.53 12.58 12.23
N GLN A 24 7.47 11.57 13.09
CA GLN A 24 8.14 11.57 14.39
C GLN A 24 9.56 11.03 14.33
N ARG A 25 9.91 10.20 13.33
CA ARG A 25 11.26 9.65 13.16
C ARG A 25 11.94 10.20 11.92
N PHE A 26 11.50 9.79 10.74
CA PHE A 26 12.26 10.04 9.51
C PHE A 26 12.41 11.52 9.18
N SER A 27 11.34 12.30 9.27
CA SER A 27 11.36 13.74 9.01
C SER A 27 12.12 14.53 10.08
N GLN A 28 12.31 14.00 11.28
CA GLN A 28 13.13 14.65 12.31
C GLN A 28 14.61 14.31 12.18
N GLU A 29 14.94 13.09 11.74
CA GLU A 29 16.32 12.62 11.60
C GLU A 29 16.96 13.06 10.28
N VAL A 30 16.20 13.08 9.18
CA VAL A 30 16.70 13.48 7.86
C VAL A 30 16.66 15.01 7.72
N GLN A 31 17.86 15.61 7.64
CA GLN A 31 18.01 17.06 7.53
C GLN A 31 18.04 17.58 6.09
N VAL A 32 18.21 16.69 5.11
CA VAL A 32 18.32 17.05 3.69
C VAL A 32 16.97 17.59 3.19
N PRO A 33 16.90 18.85 2.69
CA PRO A 33 15.64 19.50 2.31
C PRO A 33 14.83 18.72 1.29
N GLU A 34 15.48 18.16 0.27
CA GLU A 34 14.87 17.39 -0.81
C GLU A 34 14.12 16.17 -0.27
N ALA A 35 14.74 15.46 0.69
CA ALA A 35 14.12 14.31 1.33
C ALA A 35 12.96 14.71 2.23
N ARG A 36 13.06 15.85 2.93
CA ARG A 36 11.95 16.39 3.73
C ARG A 36 10.77 16.79 2.86
N SER A 37 11.01 17.39 1.69
CA SER A 37 9.97 17.70 0.71
C SER A 37 9.25 16.44 0.22
N PHE A 38 10.00 15.36 -0.05
CA PHE A 38 9.40 14.08 -0.40
C PHE A 38 8.50 13.57 0.74
N TYR A 39 9.00 13.55 1.98
CA TYR A 39 8.20 13.10 3.14
C TYR A 39 6.95 13.95 3.37
N SER A 40 7.00 15.26 3.14
CA SER A 40 5.80 16.11 3.23
C SER A 40 4.73 15.71 2.21
N PHE A 41 5.13 15.36 0.98
CA PHE A 41 4.20 14.87 -0.03
C PHE A 41 3.67 13.49 0.32
N GLN A 42 4.55 12.59 0.77
CA GLN A 42 4.17 11.25 1.21
C GLN A 42 3.12 11.29 2.33
N ILE A 43 3.30 12.14 3.36
CA ILE A 43 2.33 12.30 4.46
C ILE A 43 0.94 12.73 3.93
N LEU A 44 0.91 13.66 2.98
CA LEU A 44 -0.33 14.10 2.36
C LEU A 44 -1.03 12.93 1.63
N ILE A 45 -0.29 12.22 0.79
CA ILE A 45 -0.81 11.09 0.00
C ILE A 45 -1.32 9.98 0.92
N GLU A 46 -0.61 9.68 2.00
CA GLU A 46 -1.03 8.66 2.96
C GLU A 46 -2.31 9.03 3.71
N THR A 47 -2.54 10.33 3.92
CA THR A 47 -3.81 10.82 4.45
C THR A 47 -4.95 10.59 3.45
N VAL A 48 -4.69 10.82 2.16
CA VAL A 48 -5.65 10.52 1.08
C VAL A 48 -5.90 9.01 0.97
N HIS A 49 -4.89 8.16 1.14
CA HIS A 49 -5.04 6.70 1.20
C HIS A 49 -6.01 6.29 2.31
N SER A 50 -5.82 6.80 3.52
CA SER A 50 -6.71 6.51 4.67
C SER A 50 -8.16 6.93 4.40
N GLU A 51 -8.38 8.11 3.83
CA GLU A 51 -9.72 8.56 3.44
C GLU A 51 -10.35 7.61 2.41
N MET A 52 -9.60 7.28 1.35
CA MET A 52 -10.06 6.36 0.29
C MET A 52 -10.45 5.00 0.86
N TYR A 53 -9.66 4.44 1.77
CA TYR A 53 -9.98 3.18 2.45
C TYR A 53 -11.26 3.29 3.28
N SER A 54 -11.38 4.35 4.09
CA SER A 54 -12.59 4.62 4.87
C SER A 54 -13.84 4.78 4.00
N MET A 55 -13.74 5.46 2.85
CA MET A 55 -14.83 5.60 1.89
C MET A 55 -15.26 4.26 1.30
N LEU A 56 -14.32 3.42 0.89
CA LEU A 56 -14.60 2.09 0.33
C LEU A 56 -15.32 1.20 1.36
N ILE A 57 -14.85 1.20 2.62
CA ILE A 57 -15.48 0.45 3.72
C ILE A 57 -16.91 0.92 3.93
N ASN A 58 -17.12 2.23 4.07
CA ASN A 58 -18.46 2.81 4.26
C ASN A 58 -19.41 2.53 3.10
N THR A 59 -18.90 2.47 1.87
CA THR A 59 -19.70 2.22 0.66
C THR A 59 -20.16 0.76 0.58
N TYR A 60 -19.30 -0.19 0.91
CA TYR A 60 -19.55 -1.61 0.69
C TYR A 60 -20.05 -2.36 1.93
N ILE A 61 -19.73 -1.90 3.15
CA ILE A 61 -20.13 -2.55 4.41
C ILE A 61 -21.28 -1.76 5.04
N ARG A 62 -22.50 -2.24 4.82
CA ARG A 62 -23.72 -1.59 5.34
C ARG A 62 -24.04 -1.97 6.78
N ASP A 63 -23.67 -3.17 7.22
CA ASP A 63 -23.89 -3.61 8.60
C ASP A 63 -22.91 -2.89 9.54
N LEU A 64 -23.46 -2.15 10.51
CA LEU A 64 -22.68 -1.42 11.51
C LEU A 64 -21.89 -2.36 12.42
N LYS A 65 -22.42 -3.54 12.76
CA LYS A 65 -21.71 -4.50 13.63
C LYS A 65 -20.51 -5.11 12.92
N GLU A 66 -20.68 -5.46 11.65
CA GLU A 66 -19.58 -5.95 10.83
C GLU A 66 -18.52 -4.86 10.64
N ARG A 67 -18.97 -3.61 10.42
CA ARG A 67 -18.10 -2.44 10.32
C ARG A 67 -17.31 -2.19 11.59
N ASP A 68 -17.95 -2.27 12.76
CA ASP A 68 -17.29 -2.09 14.05
C ASP A 68 -16.29 -3.22 14.34
N TYR A 69 -16.64 -4.46 14.03
CA TYR A 69 -15.72 -5.59 14.16
C TYR A 69 -14.46 -5.39 13.30
N LEU A 70 -14.64 -4.88 12.08
CA LEU A 70 -13.59 -4.53 11.15
C LEU A 70 -12.72 -3.35 11.59
N PHE A 71 -13.35 -2.31 12.13
CA PHE A 71 -12.62 -1.18 12.70
C PHE A 71 -11.75 -1.58 13.89
N ASN A 72 -12.11 -2.67 14.57
CA ASN A 72 -11.34 -3.22 15.69
C ASN A 72 -10.47 -4.44 15.31
N ALA A 73 -10.13 -4.63 14.02
CA ALA A 73 -9.38 -5.78 13.52
C ALA A 73 -8.04 -6.04 14.25
N ILE A 74 -7.32 -5.00 14.69
CA ILE A 74 -6.10 -5.17 15.51
C ILE A 74 -6.38 -5.92 16.82
N GLN A 75 -7.57 -5.75 17.40
CA GLN A 75 -7.95 -6.41 18.65
C GLN A 75 -8.61 -7.77 18.40
N THR A 76 -9.26 -7.94 17.26
CA THR A 76 -10.07 -9.12 16.96
C THR A 76 -9.35 -10.16 16.08
N MET A 77 -8.24 -9.81 15.42
CA MET A 77 -7.50 -10.68 14.50
C MET A 77 -6.01 -10.79 14.89
N PRO A 78 -5.55 -11.95 15.40
CA PRO A 78 -4.17 -12.13 15.86
C PRO A 78 -3.09 -11.83 14.82
N CYS A 79 -3.29 -12.20 13.56
CA CYS A 79 -2.31 -11.93 12.49
C CYS A 79 -2.21 -10.44 12.14
N VAL A 80 -3.34 -9.69 12.16
CA VAL A 80 -3.34 -8.23 12.03
C VAL A 80 -2.58 -7.59 13.19
N LYS A 81 -2.81 -8.07 14.41
CA LYS A 81 -2.08 -7.62 15.59
C LYS A 81 -0.57 -7.87 15.45
N ARG A 82 -0.15 -9.07 15.05
CA ARG A 82 1.28 -9.40 14.84
C ARG A 82 1.92 -8.47 13.81
N LYS A 83 1.23 -8.19 12.71
CA LYS A 83 1.69 -7.27 11.66
C LYS A 83 1.84 -5.84 12.19
N ALA A 84 0.84 -5.35 12.93
CA ALA A 84 0.88 -4.03 13.56
C ALA A 84 1.97 -3.92 14.63
N ASP A 85 2.09 -4.91 15.51
CA ASP A 85 3.11 -4.97 16.57
C ASP A 85 4.53 -4.97 15.96
N TRP A 86 4.73 -5.71 14.86
CA TRP A 86 6.01 -5.72 14.14
C TRP A 86 6.34 -4.35 13.53
N ALA A 87 5.37 -3.62 12.97
CA ALA A 87 5.60 -2.27 12.46
C ALA A 87 5.88 -1.27 13.60
N LEU A 88 5.08 -1.33 14.66
CA LEU A 88 5.18 -0.46 15.84
C LEU A 88 6.51 -0.59 16.56
N GLN A 89 7.12 -1.78 16.58
CA GLN A 89 8.41 -1.97 17.23
C GLN A 89 9.48 -1.03 16.62
N TRP A 90 9.44 -0.79 15.31
CA TRP A 90 10.43 0.04 14.61
C TRP A 90 10.21 1.53 14.83
N ILE A 91 8.99 1.92 15.22
CA ILE A 91 8.64 3.29 15.59
C ILE A 91 9.12 3.56 17.01
N ASN A 92 8.79 2.68 17.96
CA ASN A 92 8.98 2.92 19.39
C ASN A 92 10.36 2.50 19.90
N ASP A 93 11.09 1.65 19.17
CA ASP A 93 12.37 1.14 19.63
C ASP A 93 13.46 2.22 19.58
N SER A 94 14.11 2.45 20.71
CA SER A 94 15.25 3.35 20.85
C SER A 94 16.59 2.67 20.56
N LYS A 95 16.63 1.33 20.45
CA LYS A 95 17.86 0.57 20.20
C LYS A 95 18.19 0.43 18.72
N SER A 96 17.17 0.31 17.88
CA SER A 96 17.34 0.21 16.43
C SER A 96 18.05 1.43 15.87
N THR A 97 18.95 1.20 14.93
CA THR A 97 19.62 2.28 14.20
C THR A 97 18.68 2.87 13.14
N PHE A 98 18.95 4.11 12.72
CA PHE A 98 18.24 4.72 11.57
C PHE A 98 18.29 3.83 10.32
N ALA A 99 19.44 3.21 10.08
CA ALA A 99 19.66 2.34 8.94
C ALA A 99 18.79 1.08 8.96
N GLU A 100 18.61 0.46 10.13
CA GLU A 100 17.67 -0.67 10.30
C GLU A 100 16.22 -0.22 10.14
N ARG A 101 15.87 0.96 10.66
CA ARG A 101 14.52 1.52 10.49
C ARG A 101 14.19 1.77 9.02
N ILE A 102 15.13 2.26 8.20
CA ILE A 102 14.89 2.42 6.75
C ILE A 102 14.57 1.07 6.10
N VAL A 103 15.28 0.00 6.45
CA VAL A 103 15.03 -1.33 5.89
C VAL A 103 13.65 -1.84 6.30
N ALA A 104 13.29 -1.68 7.59
CA ALA A 104 11.96 -2.04 8.07
C ALA A 104 10.87 -1.21 7.40
N PHE A 105 11.09 0.09 7.21
CA PHE A 105 10.19 0.99 6.48
C PHE A 105 9.98 0.53 5.04
N ALA A 106 11.06 0.25 4.30
CA ALA A 106 10.98 -0.29 2.94
C ALA A 106 10.20 -1.61 2.87
N ALA A 107 10.27 -2.45 3.91
CA ALA A 107 9.48 -3.66 4.01
C ALA A 107 7.99 -3.40 4.28
N VAL A 108 7.65 -2.38 5.09
CA VAL A 108 6.26 -1.94 5.27
C VAL A 108 5.67 -1.42 3.95
N GLU A 109 6.44 -0.63 3.20
CA GLU A 109 6.01 -0.05 1.93
C GLU A 109 5.92 -1.08 0.80
N GLY A 110 6.89 -2.00 0.75
CA GLY A 110 7.10 -2.88 -0.40
C GLY A 110 6.57 -4.30 -0.23
N ILE A 111 6.64 -4.86 0.98
CA ILE A 111 6.27 -6.27 1.25
C ILE A 111 4.90 -6.33 1.91
N PHE A 112 4.69 -5.56 2.98
CA PHE A 112 3.36 -5.47 3.55
C PHE A 112 2.42 -4.85 2.51
N PHE A 113 1.23 -5.43 2.38
CA PHE A 113 0.20 -5.02 1.40
C PHE A 113 0.45 -5.52 -0.03
N SER A 114 1.61 -6.09 -0.33
CA SER A 114 1.92 -6.59 -1.68
C SER A 114 0.92 -7.65 -2.15
N GLY A 115 0.56 -8.61 -1.29
CA GLY A 115 -0.41 -9.63 -1.67
C GLY A 115 -1.85 -9.14 -1.65
N SER A 116 -2.15 -8.11 -0.87
CA SER A 116 -3.41 -7.35 -0.93
C SER A 116 -3.59 -6.74 -2.31
N PHE A 117 -2.60 -5.99 -2.78
CA PHE A 117 -2.62 -5.39 -4.10
C PHE A 117 -2.81 -6.45 -5.19
N ALA A 118 -2.08 -7.58 -5.11
CA ALA A 118 -2.24 -8.68 -6.04
C ALA A 118 -3.65 -9.29 -6.01
N ALA A 119 -4.25 -9.46 -4.83
CA ALA A 119 -5.62 -9.96 -4.68
C ALA A 119 -6.66 -9.00 -5.30
N ILE A 120 -6.47 -7.69 -5.20
CA ILE A 120 -7.37 -6.72 -5.84
C ILE A 120 -7.17 -6.68 -7.36
N TYR A 121 -5.93 -6.78 -7.82
CA TYR A 121 -5.63 -6.84 -9.24
C TYR A 121 -6.18 -8.10 -9.92
N TRP A 122 -6.28 -9.21 -9.18
CA TRP A 122 -7.01 -10.38 -9.64
C TRP A 122 -8.48 -10.08 -9.96
N LEU A 123 -9.15 -9.21 -9.20
CA LEU A 123 -10.50 -8.75 -9.54
C LEU A 123 -10.52 -7.86 -10.79
N LYS A 124 -9.49 -7.02 -10.98
CA LYS A 124 -9.33 -6.21 -12.19
C LYS A 124 -9.25 -7.10 -13.43
N LYS A 125 -8.46 -8.19 -13.39
CA LYS A 125 -8.36 -9.18 -14.49
C LYS A 125 -9.74 -9.75 -14.88
N ARG A 126 -10.68 -9.81 -13.92
CA ARG A 126 -12.05 -10.31 -14.12
C ARG A 126 -13.07 -9.21 -14.45
N GLY A 127 -12.65 -7.96 -14.59
CA GLY A 127 -13.52 -6.82 -14.88
C GLY A 127 -14.46 -6.44 -13.73
N LEU A 128 -14.07 -6.71 -12.48
CA LEU A 128 -14.91 -6.48 -11.30
C LEU A 128 -14.46 -5.25 -10.50
N MET A 129 -15.42 -4.57 -9.87
CA MET A 129 -15.21 -3.48 -8.91
C MET A 129 -14.31 -2.34 -9.43
N PRO A 130 -14.66 -1.66 -10.54
CA PRO A 130 -13.79 -0.71 -11.21
C PRO A 130 -13.28 0.43 -10.32
N GLY A 131 -14.11 0.97 -9.41
CA GLY A 131 -13.69 2.01 -8.47
C GLY A 131 -12.67 1.52 -7.44
N LEU A 132 -12.82 0.27 -6.97
CA LEU A 132 -11.86 -0.36 -6.05
C LEU A 132 -10.54 -0.68 -6.75
N THR A 133 -10.60 -1.22 -7.96
CA THR A 133 -9.40 -1.58 -8.71
C THR A 133 -8.63 -0.34 -9.18
N TYR A 134 -9.32 0.74 -9.52
CA TYR A 134 -8.69 2.01 -9.89
C TYR A 134 -8.00 2.67 -8.70
N SER A 135 -8.68 2.75 -7.54
CA SER A 135 -8.03 3.25 -6.32
C SER A 135 -6.85 2.39 -5.89
N ASN A 136 -6.95 1.07 -6.02
CA ASN A 136 -5.83 0.16 -5.77
C ASN A 136 -4.62 0.42 -6.69
N GLU A 137 -4.88 0.74 -7.96
CA GLU A 137 -3.82 1.07 -8.92
C GLU A 137 -3.02 2.29 -8.48
N LEU A 138 -3.72 3.37 -8.12
CA LEU A 138 -3.10 4.60 -7.64
C LEU A 138 -2.30 4.37 -6.34
N ILE A 139 -2.92 3.73 -5.35
CA ILE A 139 -2.25 3.47 -4.05
C ILE A 139 -1.01 2.58 -4.26
N SER A 140 -1.13 1.48 -5.00
CA SER A 140 0.00 0.58 -5.23
C SER A 140 1.18 1.24 -5.97
N ARG A 141 0.89 2.20 -6.86
CA ARG A 141 1.92 3.02 -7.53
C ARG A 141 2.63 3.91 -6.53
N ASP A 142 1.86 4.56 -5.65
CA ASP A 142 2.38 5.50 -4.67
C ASP A 142 3.22 4.77 -3.61
N GLU A 143 2.79 3.62 -3.09
CA GLU A 143 3.62 2.81 -2.18
C GLU A 143 4.89 2.27 -2.85
N GLY A 144 4.82 1.93 -4.14
CA GLY A 144 6.00 1.58 -4.93
C GLY A 144 7.01 2.73 -4.97
N LEU A 145 6.54 3.97 -5.10
CA LEU A 145 7.39 5.17 -5.08
C LEU A 145 7.99 5.39 -3.68
N HIS A 146 7.21 5.22 -2.62
CA HIS A 146 7.69 5.34 -1.23
C HIS A 146 8.77 4.30 -0.92
N CYS A 147 8.55 3.05 -1.31
CA CYS A 147 9.52 1.95 -1.17
C CYS A 147 10.83 2.26 -1.92
N ASN A 148 10.73 2.73 -3.17
CA ASN A 148 11.91 3.14 -3.96
C ASN A 148 12.69 4.27 -3.29
N PHE A 149 11.98 5.24 -2.70
CA PHE A 149 12.61 6.33 -1.98
C PHE A 149 13.34 5.85 -0.71
N ALA A 150 12.77 4.89 0.02
CA ALA A 150 13.45 4.24 1.14
C ALA A 150 14.74 3.54 0.71
N CYS A 151 14.71 2.82 -0.41
CA CYS A 151 15.91 2.18 -1.00
C CYS A 151 16.94 3.21 -1.45
N LEU A 152 16.50 4.33 -2.04
CA LEU A 152 17.37 5.44 -2.42
C LEU A 152 18.08 6.03 -1.20
N LEU A 153 17.35 6.33 -0.12
CA LEU A 153 17.94 6.81 1.12
C LEU A 153 18.91 5.80 1.73
N TYR A 154 18.55 4.51 1.70
CA TYR A 154 19.43 3.43 2.13
C TYR A 154 20.75 3.41 1.34
N SER A 155 20.70 3.68 0.04
CA SER A 155 21.90 3.72 -0.82
C SER A 155 22.91 4.79 -0.38
N TYR A 156 22.42 5.94 0.13
CA TYR A 156 23.23 7.04 0.63
C TYR A 156 23.82 6.81 2.03
N LEU A 157 23.40 5.77 2.75
CA LEU A 157 23.94 5.48 4.07
C LEU A 157 25.41 5.04 3.99
N VAL A 158 26.26 5.74 4.73
CA VAL A 158 27.68 5.39 4.89
C VAL A 158 27.84 4.14 5.76
N LYS A 159 27.09 4.05 6.87
CA LYS A 159 27.10 2.90 7.78
C LYS A 159 25.81 2.11 7.62
N LYS A 160 25.89 1.01 6.87
CA LYS A 160 24.78 0.09 6.63
C LYS A 160 24.76 -1.02 7.69
N PRO A 161 23.58 -1.57 8.03
CA PRO A 161 23.48 -2.80 8.82
C PRO A 161 24.16 -3.97 8.09
N SER A 162 24.50 -5.02 8.82
CA SER A 162 25.03 -6.23 8.19
C SER A 162 24.01 -6.86 7.24
N ASN A 163 24.49 -7.53 6.20
CA ASN A 163 23.62 -8.20 5.23
C ASN A 163 22.67 -9.20 5.91
N ASP A 164 23.15 -9.91 6.94
CA ASP A 164 22.33 -10.85 7.71
C ASP A 164 21.21 -10.14 8.47
N ARG A 165 21.47 -8.94 9.00
CA ARG A 165 20.46 -8.15 9.69
C ARG A 165 19.38 -7.65 8.72
N VAL A 166 19.76 -7.19 7.53
CA VAL A 166 18.79 -6.81 6.49
C VAL A 166 17.92 -8.01 6.11
N LYS A 167 18.55 -9.16 5.83
CA LYS A 167 17.83 -10.41 5.51
C LYS A 167 16.87 -10.83 6.62
N ASP A 168 17.29 -10.75 7.88
CA ASP A 168 16.44 -11.06 9.04
C ASP A 168 15.18 -10.17 9.09
N ILE A 169 15.34 -8.86 8.87
CA ILE A 169 14.20 -7.92 8.85
C ILE A 169 13.23 -8.28 7.71
N ILE A 170 13.76 -8.47 6.50
CA ILE A 170 12.96 -8.78 5.31
C ILE A 170 12.25 -10.13 5.42
N THR A 171 12.95 -11.18 5.82
CA THR A 171 12.38 -12.53 5.93
C THR A 171 11.30 -12.62 7.03
N LYS A 172 11.46 -11.88 8.13
CA LYS A 172 10.39 -11.73 9.13
C LYS A 172 9.15 -11.06 8.55
N ALA A 173 9.32 -9.96 7.80
CA ALA A 173 8.20 -9.30 7.13
C ALA A 173 7.48 -10.26 6.16
N VAL A 174 8.21 -11.04 5.38
CA VAL A 174 7.63 -12.07 4.49
C VAL A 174 6.79 -13.07 5.28
N SER A 175 7.33 -13.63 6.37
CA SER A 175 6.62 -14.65 7.15
C SER A 175 5.29 -14.12 7.73
N ILE A 176 5.29 -12.87 8.20
CA ILE A 176 4.10 -12.20 8.74
C ILE A 176 3.07 -11.95 7.63
N GLU A 177 3.52 -11.52 6.44
CA GLU A 177 2.62 -11.26 5.32
C GLU A 177 2.00 -12.55 4.77
N GLN A 178 2.80 -13.62 4.66
CA GLN A 178 2.30 -14.94 4.27
C GLN A 178 1.24 -15.46 5.25
N GLU A 179 1.46 -15.29 6.54
CA GLU A 179 0.50 -15.66 7.59
C GLU A 179 -0.78 -14.82 7.49
N PHE A 180 -0.66 -13.50 7.32
CA PHE A 180 -1.80 -12.61 7.17
C PHE A 180 -2.71 -13.02 5.99
N LEU A 181 -2.13 -13.35 4.84
CA LEU A 181 -2.86 -13.76 3.65
C LEU A 181 -3.28 -15.24 3.63
N THR A 182 -2.90 -16.04 4.61
CA THR A 182 -3.39 -17.42 4.72
C THR A 182 -4.37 -17.61 5.85
N GLU A 183 -4.22 -16.86 6.95
CA GLU A 183 -5.09 -16.97 8.13
C GLU A 183 -6.22 -15.94 8.15
N ALA A 184 -5.93 -14.65 7.97
CA ALA A 184 -7.01 -13.65 8.00
C ALA A 184 -7.85 -13.73 6.73
N ILE A 185 -7.23 -14.08 5.60
CA ILE A 185 -7.84 -13.91 4.28
C ILE A 185 -7.41 -15.05 3.39
N PRO A 186 -8.06 -16.22 3.49
CA PRO A 186 -7.74 -17.32 2.61
C PRO A 186 -7.99 -16.85 1.17
N VAL A 187 -6.91 -16.56 0.42
CA VAL A 187 -7.03 -16.07 -0.97
C VAL A 187 -7.68 -17.12 -1.89
N ASP A 188 -7.74 -18.37 -1.42
CA ASP A 188 -8.56 -19.44 -1.99
C ASP A 188 -10.04 -19.02 -2.15
N LEU A 189 -10.58 -18.16 -1.27
CA LEU A 189 -11.96 -17.66 -1.33
C LEU A 189 -12.25 -16.80 -2.57
N ILE A 190 -11.21 -16.22 -3.18
CA ILE A 190 -11.32 -15.44 -4.42
C ILE A 190 -10.77 -16.18 -5.65
N GLY A 191 -10.39 -17.45 -5.46
CA GLY A 191 -9.85 -18.32 -6.51
C GLY A 191 -8.37 -18.09 -6.81
N ILE A 192 -7.61 -17.52 -5.87
CA ILE A 192 -6.15 -17.46 -5.96
C ILE A 192 -5.58 -18.59 -5.11
N ASN A 193 -4.58 -19.30 -5.62
CA ASN A 193 -3.92 -20.36 -4.88
C ASN A 193 -3.01 -19.78 -3.77
N ASN A 194 -3.21 -20.20 -2.53
CA ASN A 194 -2.40 -19.79 -1.37
C ASN A 194 -0.87 -19.97 -1.59
N ASN A 195 -0.43 -21.05 -2.22
CA ASN A 195 1.01 -21.29 -2.46
C ASN A 195 1.57 -20.31 -3.50
N LEU A 196 0.80 -19.99 -4.55
CA LEU A 196 1.21 -18.96 -5.51
C LEU A 196 1.28 -17.58 -4.86
N MET A 197 0.37 -17.26 -3.93
CA MET A 197 0.45 -15.99 -3.20
C MET A 197 1.71 -15.92 -2.31
N LYS A 198 2.07 -17.01 -1.64
CA LYS A 198 3.33 -17.09 -0.87
C LYS A 198 4.56 -16.87 -1.76
N GLN A 199 4.60 -17.55 -2.91
CA GLN A 199 5.66 -17.38 -3.89
C GLN A 199 5.73 -15.93 -4.42
N TYR A 200 4.58 -15.28 -4.62
CA TYR A 200 4.55 -13.87 -5.03
C TYR A 200 5.15 -12.93 -3.97
N ILE A 201 4.84 -13.13 -2.69
CA ILE A 201 5.44 -12.33 -1.61
C ILE A 201 6.97 -12.55 -1.56
N GLU A 202 7.42 -13.80 -1.73
CA GLU A 202 8.85 -14.14 -1.79
C GLU A 202 9.54 -13.46 -2.98
N PHE A 203 8.88 -13.43 -4.15
CA PHE A 203 9.36 -12.71 -5.33
C PHE A 203 9.50 -11.20 -5.07
N VAL A 204 8.51 -10.59 -4.43
CA VAL A 204 8.53 -9.16 -4.07
C VAL A 204 9.67 -8.87 -3.09
N ALA A 205 9.88 -9.74 -2.11
CA ALA A 205 10.96 -9.60 -1.13
C ALA A 205 12.35 -9.74 -1.77
N ASP A 206 12.52 -10.65 -2.72
CA ASP A 206 13.76 -10.79 -3.49
C ASP A 206 14.06 -9.56 -4.34
N ARG A 207 13.02 -8.94 -4.92
CA ARG A 207 13.17 -7.67 -5.64
C ARG A 207 13.63 -6.57 -4.69
N LEU A 208 12.99 -6.43 -3.53
CA LEU A 208 13.40 -5.44 -2.53
C LEU A 208 14.82 -5.68 -2.01
N LEU A 209 15.22 -6.93 -1.79
CA LEU A 209 16.60 -7.26 -1.42
C LEU A 209 17.59 -6.82 -2.50
N ALA A 210 17.27 -7.02 -3.78
CA ALA A 210 18.10 -6.55 -4.88
C ALA A 210 18.19 -5.02 -4.93
N ASP A 211 17.08 -4.31 -4.71
CA ASP A 211 17.04 -2.84 -4.66
C ASP A 211 17.84 -2.27 -3.47
N LEU A 212 17.92 -3.01 -2.37
CA LEU A 212 18.81 -2.72 -1.23
C LEU A 212 20.28 -3.13 -1.48
N GLY A 213 20.59 -3.74 -2.62
CA GLY A 213 21.94 -4.15 -3.02
C GLY A 213 22.40 -5.51 -2.46
N LEU A 214 21.46 -6.38 -2.06
CA LEU A 214 21.73 -7.71 -1.53
C LEU A 214 21.37 -8.81 -2.53
N ALA A 215 21.96 -9.99 -2.34
CA ALA A 215 21.58 -11.17 -3.09
C ALA A 215 20.19 -11.70 -2.66
N LYS A 216 19.47 -12.24 -3.64
CA LYS A 216 18.17 -12.91 -3.46
C LYS A 216 18.25 -14.04 -2.45
N VAL A 217 17.21 -14.19 -1.64
CA VAL A 217 17.07 -15.24 -0.63
C VAL A 217 16.23 -16.39 -1.15
N TYR A 218 15.08 -16.10 -1.78
CA TYR A 218 14.10 -17.12 -2.18
C TYR A 218 14.36 -17.67 -3.59
N GLN A 219 14.90 -16.83 -4.47
CA GLN A 219 15.22 -17.10 -5.87
C GLN A 219 14.02 -17.63 -6.67
N VAL A 220 12.83 -17.10 -6.38
CA VAL A 220 11.58 -17.48 -7.04
C VAL A 220 11.20 -16.48 -8.14
N GLU A 221 10.42 -16.97 -9.10
CA GLU A 221 9.84 -16.16 -10.17
C GLU A 221 8.44 -15.66 -9.80
N ASN A 222 7.98 -14.61 -10.49
CA ASN A 222 6.63 -14.08 -10.31
C ASN A 222 5.57 -15.08 -10.80
N PRO A 223 4.68 -15.60 -9.93
CA PRO A 223 3.65 -16.55 -10.33
C PRO A 223 2.43 -15.90 -10.99
N PHE A 224 2.33 -14.56 -11.01
CA PHE A 224 1.15 -13.83 -11.47
C PHE A 224 1.44 -12.96 -12.71
N ASP A 225 1.07 -13.49 -13.88
CA ASP A 225 1.13 -12.82 -15.19
C ASP A 225 0.44 -11.44 -15.22
N PHE A 226 -0.67 -11.31 -14.50
CA PHE A 226 -1.44 -10.08 -14.44
C PHE A 226 -0.69 -8.96 -13.71
N MET A 227 0.16 -9.28 -12.75
CA MET A 227 0.99 -8.28 -12.05
C MET A 227 2.06 -7.67 -12.97
N GLU A 228 2.50 -8.39 -14.00
CA GLU A 228 3.39 -7.84 -15.04
C GLU A 228 2.64 -6.98 -16.03
N SER A 229 1.46 -7.45 -16.46
CA SER A 229 0.61 -6.76 -17.44
C SER A 229 0.15 -5.39 -16.96
N ILE A 230 -0.14 -5.26 -15.66
CA ILE A 230 -0.58 -4.00 -15.05
C ILE A 230 0.57 -2.97 -15.01
N SER A 231 1.81 -3.42 -14.85
CA SER A 231 2.99 -2.55 -14.94
C SER A 231 3.19 -1.95 -16.35
N LEU A 232 2.53 -2.53 -17.37
CA LEU A 232 2.54 -2.05 -18.76
C LEU A 232 1.33 -1.15 -19.08
N GLU A 233 0.16 -1.38 -18.49
CA GLU A 233 -1.05 -0.54 -18.72
C GLU A 233 -0.86 0.92 -18.27
N GLY A 234 0.01 1.19 -17.29
CA GLY A 234 0.39 2.55 -16.87
C GLY A 234 1.33 3.27 -17.85
N LYS A 235 1.84 2.59 -18.89
CA LYS A 235 2.73 3.14 -19.93
C LYS A 235 2.00 3.41 -21.25
N THR A 236 0.68 3.55 -21.24
CA THR A 236 -0.05 4.04 -22.42
C THR A 236 0.28 5.50 -22.69
N ASN A 237 0.48 5.84 -23.96
CA ASN A 237 0.75 7.21 -24.41
C ASN A 237 -0.30 8.17 -23.85
N PHE A 238 0.14 9.37 -23.43
CA PHE A 238 -0.70 10.46 -22.91
C PHE A 238 -1.94 10.79 -23.78
N PHE A 239 -1.91 10.42 -25.07
CA PHE A 239 -2.97 10.65 -26.04
C PHE A 239 -4.03 9.53 -26.16
N GLU A 240 -3.82 8.36 -25.55
CA GLU A 240 -4.68 7.18 -25.74
C GLU A 240 -5.71 6.96 -24.62
N LYS A 241 -5.49 7.56 -23.44
CA LYS A 241 -6.40 7.43 -22.30
C LYS A 241 -7.40 8.60 -22.32
N ARG A 242 -8.71 8.33 -22.24
CA ARG A 242 -9.68 9.36 -21.84
C ARG A 242 -9.29 9.79 -20.42
N VAL A 243 -8.76 11.00 -20.30
CA VAL A 243 -8.15 11.54 -19.08
C VAL A 243 -9.20 11.63 -17.98
N ALA A 244 -9.24 10.64 -17.10
CA ALA A 244 -10.06 10.66 -15.88
C ALA A 244 -9.53 11.68 -14.87
N GLU A 245 -8.28 12.15 -15.03
CA GLU A 245 -7.62 13.12 -14.14
C GLU A 245 -8.28 14.52 -14.14
N TYR A 246 -9.13 14.82 -15.13
CA TYR A 246 -9.91 16.06 -15.21
C TYR A 246 -11.42 15.87 -14.95
N GLN A 247 -11.86 14.74 -14.39
CA GLN A 247 -13.25 14.62 -13.97
C GLN A 247 -13.46 15.40 -12.66
N ARG A 248 -13.97 16.64 -12.78
CA ARG A 248 -14.45 17.42 -11.64
C ARG A 248 -15.50 16.61 -10.87
N PHE A 249 -15.27 16.43 -9.58
CA PHE A 249 -16.28 15.96 -8.63
C PHE A 249 -17.50 16.89 -8.72
N GLY A 250 -18.68 16.37 -9.11
CA GLY A 250 -19.95 17.10 -9.11
C GLY A 250 -20.68 17.27 -10.44
N VAL A 251 -20.10 16.90 -11.59
CA VAL A 251 -20.76 17.10 -12.91
C VAL A 251 -21.88 16.07 -13.20
N MET A 252 -22.03 15.02 -12.39
CA MET A 252 -23.13 14.03 -12.54
C MET A 252 -24.34 14.29 -11.63
N SER A 253 -24.36 15.38 -10.86
CA SER A 253 -25.48 15.70 -9.96
C SER A 253 -26.18 17.01 -10.33
N SER A 254 -26.49 17.20 -11.61
CA SER A 254 -27.54 18.13 -12.04
C SER A 254 -28.11 17.62 -13.36
N SER A 255 -29.42 17.41 -13.40
CA SER A 255 -30.19 17.27 -14.64
C SER A 255 -29.77 18.33 -15.66
N MET A 256 -29.63 17.92 -16.93
CA MET A 256 -29.34 18.77 -18.10
C MET A 256 -30.50 19.77 -18.41
N ALA A 257 -30.87 20.62 -17.46
CA ALA A 257 -31.93 21.60 -17.62
C ALA A 257 -31.53 23.04 -17.27
N ASP A 258 -30.50 23.29 -16.45
CA ASP A 258 -30.28 24.65 -15.89
C ASP A 258 -28.90 25.25 -16.22
N CYS A 259 -28.44 25.16 -17.46
CA CYS A 259 -27.24 25.89 -17.92
C CYS A 259 -27.54 26.69 -19.18
N GLU A 260 -28.52 27.59 -19.10
CA GLU A 260 -28.77 28.60 -20.11
C GLU A 260 -28.10 29.92 -19.67
N PHE A 261 -27.11 30.37 -20.45
CA PHE A 261 -26.42 31.63 -20.23
C PHE A 261 -27.32 32.76 -20.73
N THR A 262 -27.74 33.67 -19.84
CA THR A 262 -28.51 34.87 -20.19
C THR A 262 -27.70 36.13 -19.89
N LEU A 263 -27.82 37.14 -20.75
CA LEU A 263 -27.12 38.42 -20.64
C LEU A 263 -28.01 39.54 -20.06
N ASP A 264 -29.26 39.24 -19.74
CA ASP A 264 -30.28 40.22 -19.36
C ASP A 264 -30.60 40.17 -17.86
N ALA A 265 -29.56 40.27 -17.02
CA ALA A 265 -29.77 40.50 -15.58
C ALA A 265 -29.72 42.02 -15.31
N ASP A 266 -30.89 42.60 -15.03
CA ASP A 266 -31.00 43.96 -14.50
C ASP A 266 -30.33 44.01 -13.11
N PHE A 267 -29.38 44.94 -12.93
CA PHE A 267 -28.57 45.13 -11.72
C PHE A 267 -29.36 45.66 -10.52
#